data_AF-A0A0D2T0H1-F1
#
_entry.id   AF-A0A0D2T0H1-F1
#
_cell.length_a   1.000
_cell.length_b   1.000
_cell.length_c   1.000
_cell.angle_alpha   90.00
_cell.angle_beta   90.00
_cell.angle_gamma   90.00
#
_symmetry.space_group_name_H-M   'P 1'
#
loop_
_entity.id
_entity.type
_entity.pdbx_description
1 polymer ?
#
loop_
_entity_poly.entity_id
_entity_poly.type
_entity_poly.pdbx_seq_one_letter_code
_entity_poly.pdbx_strand_id
1 'polypeptide(L)'
;MQCALKFACSAAPPSSASIAPLLFSNTHNKKKKLRNGCSIRAELSDDNDPLLQAAINSASLRFHETHRQDPLFIDPYAGCFVSTHTQMDMETKAKQYCIATKFIDDKLLSTVNHMDGLKQVVLLSDGMDTRPYRLNWPSSTIMFDISPLRVFQKAAEKLDGVGAKIPQRCLFLHVPLETPNIQETLVTKGFNGTRPSVWAIQVKNGYPDAC
;
A
#
# COMPACT_ATOMS: atom_id res chain seq x y z
N MET A 1 -16.51 -3.28 -22.63
CA MET A 1 -16.99 -3.99 -21.43
C MET A 1 -16.38 -5.38 -21.41
N GLN A 2 -15.27 -5.58 -20.70
CA GLN A 2 -14.90 -6.86 -20.09
C GLN A 2 -13.70 -6.59 -19.17
N CYS A 3 -13.91 -6.61 -17.86
CA CYS A 3 -12.85 -6.60 -16.87
C CYS A 3 -12.62 -8.07 -16.50
N ALA A 4 -11.58 -8.69 -17.03
CA ALA A 4 -11.24 -10.07 -16.72
C ALA A 4 -10.41 -10.09 -15.42
N LEU A 5 -11.05 -10.31 -14.28
CA LEU A 5 -10.36 -10.64 -13.03
C LEU A 5 -9.93 -12.12 -13.10
N LYS A 6 -8.62 -12.37 -13.12
CA LYS A 6 -8.06 -13.71 -12.89
C LYS A 6 -7.85 -13.90 -11.39
N PHE A 7 -8.51 -14.90 -10.81
CA PHE A 7 -8.16 -15.45 -9.51
C PHE A 7 -7.16 -16.58 -9.71
N ALA A 8 -5.96 -16.48 -9.15
CA ALA A 8 -4.97 -17.54 -9.16
C ALA A 8 -4.71 -18.02 -7.73
N CYS A 9 -5.09 -19.27 -7.45
CA CYS A 9 -4.56 -20.05 -6.33
C CYS A 9 -3.47 -20.96 -6.91
N SER A 10 -2.25 -20.89 -6.41
CA SER A 10 -1.19 -21.85 -6.72
C SER A 10 -0.66 -22.45 -5.43
N ALA A 11 -0.71 -23.78 -5.34
CA ALA A 11 -0.06 -24.57 -4.28
C ALA A 11 1.15 -25.28 -4.90
N ALA A 12 2.32 -25.15 -4.28
CA ALA A 12 3.54 -25.87 -4.67
C ALA A 12 3.94 -26.87 -3.56
N PRO A 13 4.47 -28.06 -3.91
CA PRO A 13 4.87 -29.09 -2.95
C PRO A 13 6.32 -28.87 -2.44
N PRO A 14 6.74 -29.53 -1.33
CA PRO A 14 8.01 -29.25 -0.68
C PRO A 14 9.16 -30.08 -1.26
N SER A 15 10.36 -29.52 -1.27
CA SER A 15 11.62 -30.25 -1.49
C SER A 15 12.64 -29.92 -0.40
N SER A 16 13.14 -30.98 0.20
CA SER A 16 14.06 -31.07 1.34
C SER A 16 15.54 -31.16 0.95
N ALA A 17 16.40 -30.99 1.97
CA ALA A 17 17.85 -31.30 2.06
C ALA A 17 18.81 -30.20 1.54
N SER A 18 19.98 -29.92 2.12
CA SER A 18 20.69 -30.42 3.32
C SER A 18 21.78 -29.41 3.69
N ILE A 19 22.16 -29.36 4.96
CA ILE A 19 23.22 -28.51 5.53
C ILE A 19 24.57 -29.23 5.42
N ALA A 20 25.65 -28.50 5.08
CA ALA A 20 27.02 -28.85 5.44
C ALA A 20 27.86 -27.59 5.73
N PRO A 21 28.72 -27.58 6.78
CA PRO A 21 29.47 -26.40 7.23
C PRO A 21 30.90 -26.39 6.69
N LEU A 22 31.51 -25.22 6.50
CA LEU A 22 32.97 -25.08 6.44
C LEU A 22 33.44 -23.82 7.19
N LEU A 23 34.49 -24.05 7.98
CA LEU A 23 35.10 -23.15 8.96
C LEU A 23 36.04 -22.12 8.31
N PHE A 24 36.03 -20.94 8.94
CA PHE A 24 37.00 -19.85 9.03
C PHE A 24 38.33 -19.89 8.24
N SER A 25 38.65 -18.75 7.63
CA SER A 25 39.94 -18.07 7.91
C SER A 25 39.84 -16.56 7.62
N ASN A 26 40.54 -15.78 8.43
CA ASN A 26 40.50 -14.33 8.55
C ASN A 26 41.80 -13.76 7.96
N THR A 27 41.76 -12.78 7.04
CA THR A 27 42.92 -11.93 6.73
C THR A 27 42.51 -10.48 6.41
N HIS A 28 43.37 -9.55 6.83
CA HIS A 28 43.14 -8.11 6.96
C HIS A 28 43.02 -7.30 5.64
N ASN A 29 42.03 -6.40 5.65
CA ASN A 29 42.11 -4.94 5.46
C ASN A 29 42.91 -4.35 4.27
N LYS A 30 42.23 -3.82 3.26
CA LYS A 30 42.66 -2.62 2.51
C LYS A 30 41.47 -1.72 2.14
N LYS A 31 41.43 -0.56 2.78
CA LYS A 31 40.55 0.58 2.46
C LYS A 31 40.72 0.99 0.99
N LYS A 32 39.63 1.01 0.22
CA LYS A 32 39.56 1.73 -1.06
C LYS A 32 38.53 2.84 -0.97
N LYS A 33 39.02 4.02 -1.31
CA LYS A 33 38.45 5.36 -1.23
C LYS A 33 37.18 5.45 -2.09
N LEU A 34 36.03 5.66 -1.45
CA LEU A 34 34.77 5.94 -2.13
C LEU A 34 34.83 7.38 -2.66
N ARG A 35 34.83 7.54 -3.99
CA ARG A 35 34.61 8.85 -4.62
C ARG A 35 33.12 9.17 -4.49
N ASN A 36 32.80 10.19 -3.71
CA ASN A 36 31.47 10.76 -3.63
C ASN A 36 31.10 11.35 -4.99
N GLY A 37 30.36 10.58 -5.79
CA GLY A 37 29.54 11.12 -6.87
C GLY A 37 28.29 11.73 -6.22
N CYS A 38 28.23 13.06 -6.18
CA CYS A 38 27.02 13.77 -5.82
C CYS A 38 25.98 13.52 -6.92
N SER A 39 25.14 12.51 -6.74
CA SER A 39 23.88 12.44 -7.49
C SER A 39 23.02 13.57 -6.96
N ILE A 40 22.88 14.64 -7.74
CA ILE A 40 21.88 15.66 -7.49
C ILE A 40 20.53 14.97 -7.70
N ARG A 41 19.97 14.39 -6.63
CA ARG A 41 18.59 13.94 -6.60
C ARG A 41 17.75 15.20 -6.61
N ALA A 42 17.13 15.51 -7.74
CA ALA A 42 16.18 16.62 -7.81
C ALA A 42 15.09 16.35 -6.76
N GLU A 43 15.03 17.19 -5.73
CA GLU A 43 13.91 17.18 -4.80
C GLU A 43 12.69 17.67 -5.59
N LEU A 44 11.76 16.75 -5.89
CA LEU A 44 10.47 17.15 -6.42
C LEU A 44 9.81 18.03 -5.36
N SER A 45 9.43 19.26 -5.72
CA SER A 45 8.53 20.04 -4.88
C SER A 45 7.16 19.37 -4.85
N ASP A 46 6.39 19.58 -3.79
CA ASP A 46 5.07 18.95 -3.63
C ASP A 46 4.12 19.28 -4.78
N ASP A 47 4.17 20.52 -5.27
CA ASP A 47 3.32 21.01 -6.36
C ASP A 47 3.63 20.38 -7.74
N ASN A 48 4.80 19.73 -7.89
CA ASN A 48 5.26 19.17 -9.17
C ASN A 48 5.32 17.64 -9.19
N ASP A 49 4.85 16.96 -8.14
CA ASP A 49 4.83 15.49 -8.10
C ASP A 49 3.45 14.95 -8.56
N PRO A 50 3.36 14.36 -9.76
CA PRO A 50 2.09 13.87 -10.30
C PRO A 50 1.51 12.70 -9.49
N LEU A 51 2.36 11.86 -8.86
CA LEU A 51 1.88 10.75 -8.03
C LEU A 51 1.28 11.29 -6.73
N LEU A 52 1.96 12.26 -6.11
CA LEU A 52 1.44 12.93 -4.91
C LEU A 52 0.11 13.63 -5.20
N GLN A 53 0.03 14.39 -6.30
CA GLN A 53 -1.20 15.09 -6.67
C GLN A 53 -2.34 14.12 -7.01
N ALA A 54 -2.04 13.00 -7.68
CA ALA A 54 -3.03 11.96 -7.95
C ALA A 54 -3.58 11.35 -6.65
N ALA A 55 -2.72 11.07 -5.68
CA ALA A 55 -3.11 10.54 -4.38
C ALA A 55 -3.93 11.55 -3.55
N ILE A 56 -3.55 12.84 -3.56
CA ILE A 56 -4.35 13.91 -2.94
C ILE A 56 -5.73 14.01 -3.59
N ASN A 57 -5.82 13.91 -4.92
CA ASN A 57 -7.10 13.91 -5.62
C ASN A 57 -7.97 12.71 -5.21
N SER A 58 -7.39 11.51 -5.10
CA SER A 58 -8.09 10.32 -4.57
C SER A 58 -8.57 10.50 -3.13
N ALA A 59 -7.73 11.07 -2.25
CA ALA A 59 -8.10 11.42 -0.87
C ALA A 59 -9.24 12.43 -0.81
N SER A 60 -9.22 13.45 -1.68
CA SER A 60 -10.29 14.45 -1.79
C SER A 60 -11.64 13.82 -2.10
N LEU A 61 -11.69 12.81 -2.98
CA LEU A 61 -12.94 12.09 -3.26
C LEU A 61 -13.50 11.40 -2.00
N ARG A 62 -12.64 10.77 -1.19
CA ARG A 62 -13.04 10.12 0.08
C ARG A 62 -13.48 11.14 1.12
N PHE A 63 -12.81 12.30 1.17
CA PHE A 63 -13.17 13.40 2.06
C PHE A 63 -14.56 13.96 1.72
N HIS A 64 -14.82 14.23 0.43
CA HIS A 64 -16.14 14.69 -0.01
C HIS A 64 -17.22 13.64 0.24
N GLU A 65 -16.95 12.37 -0.04
CA GLU A 65 -17.89 11.26 0.25
C GLU A 65 -18.28 11.23 1.72
N THR A 66 -17.30 11.36 2.62
CA THR A 66 -17.49 11.36 4.08
C THR A 66 -18.45 12.46 4.56
N HIS A 67 -18.54 13.59 3.84
CA HIS A 67 -19.37 14.74 4.21
C HIS A 67 -20.72 14.78 3.48
N ARG A 68 -21.07 13.76 2.70
CA ARG A 68 -22.40 13.65 2.09
C ARG A 68 -23.47 13.42 3.17
N GLN A 69 -24.71 13.81 2.86
CA GLN A 69 -25.86 13.56 3.75
C GLN A 69 -26.10 12.07 4.01
N ASP A 70 -25.88 11.24 2.97
CA ASP A 70 -25.95 9.78 3.04
C ASP A 70 -24.68 9.19 2.39
N PRO A 71 -23.59 9.04 3.18
CA PRO A 71 -22.30 8.62 2.67
C PRO A 71 -22.23 7.10 2.50
N LEU A 72 -21.66 6.63 1.37
CA LEU A 72 -21.42 5.21 1.11
C LEU A 72 -20.44 4.60 2.12
N PHE A 73 -19.44 5.38 2.55
CA PHE A 73 -18.46 5.02 3.57
C PHE A 73 -17.93 6.28 4.25
N ILE A 74 -17.34 6.08 5.43
CA ILE A 74 -16.69 7.14 6.19
C ILE A 74 -15.18 6.91 6.18
N ASP A 75 -14.44 7.97 5.86
CA ASP A 75 -12.99 8.03 5.96
C ASP A 75 -12.58 9.20 6.87
N PRO A 76 -12.37 8.94 8.18
CA PRO A 76 -12.10 10.01 9.14
C PRO A 76 -10.72 10.65 8.92
N TYR A 77 -9.84 10.02 8.13
CA TYR A 77 -8.46 10.47 7.95
C TYR A 77 -8.25 11.19 6.62
N ALA A 78 -9.13 11.03 5.63
CA ALA A 78 -8.97 11.64 4.31
C ALA A 78 -8.75 13.17 4.38
N GLY A 79 -9.37 13.85 5.35
CA GLY A 79 -9.24 15.30 5.53
C GLY A 79 -7.82 15.78 5.84
N CYS A 80 -6.95 14.97 6.44
CA CYS A 80 -5.57 15.42 6.74
C CYS A 80 -4.69 15.53 5.49
N PHE A 81 -5.10 14.90 4.38
CA PHE A 81 -4.37 14.95 3.12
C PHE A 81 -4.76 16.14 2.23
N VAL A 82 -5.99 16.62 2.37
CA VAL A 82 -6.63 17.56 1.45
C VAL A 82 -6.42 19.00 1.92
N SER A 83 -6.02 19.89 1.02
CA SER A 83 -5.99 21.33 1.27
C SER A 83 -7.32 21.99 0.85
N THR A 84 -7.64 23.14 1.44
CA THR A 84 -8.89 23.90 1.24
C THR A 84 -9.19 24.34 -0.20
N HIS A 85 -8.24 24.23 -1.13
CA HIS A 85 -8.36 24.68 -2.53
C HIS A 85 -8.49 23.56 -3.57
N THR A 86 -8.72 22.31 -3.16
CA THR A 86 -8.89 21.21 -4.10
C THR A 86 -10.29 21.24 -4.74
N GLN A 87 -10.49 22.06 -5.77
CA GLN A 87 -11.69 22.00 -6.61
C GLN A 87 -11.65 20.74 -7.48
N MET A 88 -12.75 19.97 -7.48
CA MET A 88 -12.93 18.88 -8.43
C MET A 88 -14.27 19.02 -9.15
N ASP A 89 -14.19 19.30 -10.44
CA ASP A 89 -15.30 19.18 -11.40
C ASP A 89 -15.16 17.83 -12.11
N MET A 90 -15.76 16.76 -11.58
CA MET A 90 -15.93 15.45 -12.28
C MET A 90 -16.94 14.55 -11.52
N GLU A 91 -18.20 14.96 -11.42
CA GLU A 91 -19.23 14.30 -10.59
C GLU A 91 -19.38 12.78 -10.87
N THR A 92 -19.32 12.35 -12.14
CA THR A 92 -19.46 10.93 -12.50
C THR A 92 -18.25 10.07 -12.12
N LYS A 93 -17.02 10.55 -12.34
CA LYS A 93 -15.79 9.79 -11.99
C LYS A 93 -15.62 9.72 -10.48
N ALA A 94 -16.02 10.76 -9.75
CA ALA A 94 -16.07 10.77 -8.29
C ALA A 94 -16.98 9.64 -7.78
N LYS A 95 -18.20 9.54 -8.32
CA LYS A 95 -19.18 8.52 -7.91
C LYS A 95 -18.67 7.09 -8.14
N GLN A 96 -18.07 6.81 -9.30
CA GLN A 96 -17.50 5.47 -9.59
C GLN A 96 -16.39 5.08 -8.63
N TYR A 97 -15.50 6.02 -8.31
CA TYR A 97 -14.44 5.80 -7.34
C TYR A 97 -15.00 5.48 -5.95
N CYS A 98 -15.98 6.25 -5.46
CA CYS A 98 -16.59 6.01 -4.15
C CYS A 98 -17.31 4.65 -4.08
N ILE A 99 -18.05 4.27 -5.11
CA ILE A 99 -18.69 2.94 -5.19
C ILE A 99 -17.62 1.83 -5.17
N ALA A 100 -16.54 1.99 -5.93
CA ALA A 100 -15.43 1.03 -5.93
C ALA A 100 -14.77 0.93 -4.55
N THR A 101 -14.55 2.06 -3.87
CA THR A 101 -14.02 2.08 -2.49
C THR A 101 -14.91 1.27 -1.55
N LYS A 102 -16.23 1.53 -1.54
CA LYS A 102 -17.18 0.80 -0.71
C LYS A 102 -17.17 -0.70 -1.01
N PHE A 103 -17.24 -1.07 -2.29
CA PHE A 103 -17.22 -2.47 -2.71
C PHE A 103 -15.93 -3.18 -2.27
N ILE A 104 -14.77 -2.55 -2.45
CA ILE A 104 -13.47 -3.11 -2.06
C ILE A 104 -13.41 -3.25 -0.54
N ASP A 105 -13.85 -2.26 0.24
CA ASP A 105 -13.88 -2.31 1.70
C ASP A 105 -14.71 -3.49 2.20
N ASP A 106 -15.93 -3.62 1.70
CA ASP A 106 -16.84 -4.71 2.07
C ASP A 106 -16.25 -6.07 1.71
N LYS A 107 -15.68 -6.18 0.50
CA LYS A 107 -15.13 -7.44 0.02
C LYS A 107 -13.87 -7.84 0.77
N LEU A 108 -13.00 -6.89 1.11
CA LEU A 108 -11.83 -7.12 1.94
C LEU A 108 -12.25 -7.64 3.31
N LEU A 109 -13.13 -6.93 4.02
CA LEU A 109 -13.58 -7.34 5.35
C LEU A 109 -14.30 -8.69 5.32
N SER A 110 -15.23 -8.90 4.38
CA SER A 110 -15.92 -10.18 4.23
C SER A 110 -14.94 -11.32 3.98
N THR A 111 -14.01 -11.16 3.03
CA THR A 111 -13.03 -12.22 2.69
C THR A 111 -12.11 -12.52 3.87
N VAL A 112 -11.57 -11.49 4.51
CA VAL A 112 -10.61 -11.61 5.62
C VAL A 112 -11.26 -12.20 6.88
N ASN A 113 -12.55 -11.94 7.12
CA ASN A 113 -13.30 -12.58 8.20
C ASN A 113 -13.46 -14.10 8.02
N HIS A 114 -13.48 -14.60 6.78
CA HIS A 114 -13.58 -16.02 6.47
C HIS A 114 -12.22 -16.72 6.33
N MET A 115 -11.11 -16.03 6.59
CA MET A 115 -9.77 -16.61 6.54
C MET A 115 -9.34 -17.15 7.92
N ASP A 116 -8.88 -18.39 7.94
CA ASP A 116 -8.32 -19.02 9.14
C ASP A 116 -6.87 -18.61 9.41
N GLY A 117 -6.51 -18.53 10.69
CA GLY A 117 -5.16 -18.19 11.14
C GLY A 117 -4.73 -16.76 10.79
N LEU A 118 -3.44 -16.60 10.46
CA LEU A 118 -2.85 -15.32 10.04
C LEU A 118 -3.41 -14.89 8.67
N LYS A 119 -3.97 -13.69 8.64
CA LYS A 119 -4.65 -13.10 7.48
C LYS A 119 -3.71 -12.16 6.77
N GLN A 120 -3.46 -12.39 5.48
CA GLN A 120 -2.58 -11.55 4.67
C GLN A 120 -3.40 -10.70 3.72
N VAL A 121 -3.27 -9.39 3.82
CA VAL A 121 -3.91 -8.41 2.94
C VAL A 121 -2.83 -7.67 2.19
N VAL A 122 -2.91 -7.64 0.87
CA VAL A 122 -2.01 -6.84 0.03
C VAL A 122 -2.83 -5.75 -0.65
N LEU A 123 -2.44 -4.50 -0.41
CA LEU A 123 -3.04 -3.31 -1.00
C LEU A 123 -2.06 -2.74 -2.00
N LEU A 124 -2.41 -2.72 -3.29
CA LEU A 124 -1.72 -1.94 -4.30
C LEU A 124 -2.44 -0.59 -4.43
N SER A 125 -1.83 0.46 -3.89
CA SER A 125 -2.47 1.76 -3.69
C SER A 125 -1.66 2.92 -4.29
N ASP A 126 -2.22 4.12 -4.19
CA ASP A 126 -1.53 5.37 -4.55
C ASP A 126 -0.67 5.94 -3.40
N GLY A 127 -0.62 5.27 -2.25
CA GLY A 127 0.18 5.66 -1.08
C GLY A 127 -0.55 6.49 -0.03
N MET A 128 -1.82 6.88 -0.27
CA MET A 128 -2.66 7.56 0.71
C MET A 128 -3.83 6.68 1.21
N ASP A 129 -3.74 5.36 1.07
CA ASP A 129 -4.80 4.45 1.53
C ASP A 129 -4.93 4.46 3.07
N THR A 130 -6.14 4.73 3.57
CA THR A 130 -6.44 4.81 5.01
C THR A 130 -7.14 3.55 5.54
N ARG A 131 -7.41 2.55 4.69
CA ARG A 131 -8.03 1.28 5.10
C ARG A 131 -7.34 0.62 6.30
N PRO A 132 -5.99 0.59 6.41
CA PRO A 132 -5.32 0.03 7.58
C PRO A 132 -5.73 0.66 8.91
N TYR A 133 -6.18 1.92 8.88
CA TYR A 133 -6.54 2.72 10.05
C TYR A 133 -8.05 2.77 10.29
N ARG A 134 -8.88 2.79 9.22
CA ARG A 134 -10.33 3.00 9.35
C ARG A 134 -11.19 1.74 9.29
N LEU A 135 -10.67 0.63 8.77
CA LEU A 135 -11.43 -0.62 8.71
C LEU A 135 -11.24 -1.45 9.99
N ASN A 136 -12.32 -2.11 10.42
CA ASN A 136 -12.33 -3.00 11.58
C ASN A 136 -11.70 -4.35 11.26
N TRP A 137 -10.38 -4.37 11.07
CA TRP A 137 -9.65 -5.57 10.71
C TRP A 137 -9.75 -6.66 11.80
N PRO A 138 -9.99 -7.92 11.43
CA PRO A 138 -9.91 -9.04 12.35
C PRO A 138 -8.52 -9.17 12.96
N SER A 139 -8.43 -9.78 14.14
CA SER A 139 -7.15 -10.04 14.79
C SER A 139 -6.25 -10.93 13.94
N SER A 140 -4.94 -10.76 14.11
CA SER A 140 -3.92 -11.49 13.35
C SER A 140 -3.99 -11.18 11.85
N THR A 141 -4.20 -9.90 11.51
CA THR A 141 -4.13 -9.40 10.13
C THR A 141 -2.82 -8.66 9.90
N ILE A 142 -2.09 -9.06 8.86
CA ILE A 142 -0.93 -8.33 8.34
C ILE A 142 -1.31 -7.70 7.00
N MET A 143 -1.10 -6.40 6.88
CA MET A 143 -1.39 -5.61 5.70
C MET A 143 -0.08 -5.13 5.08
N PHE A 144 0.08 -5.40 3.79
CA PHE A 144 1.19 -4.92 2.98
C PHE A 144 0.69 -3.85 2.03
N ASP A 145 1.20 -2.63 2.13
CA ASP A 145 0.91 -1.56 1.16
C ASP A 145 2.04 -1.47 0.14
N ILE A 146 1.72 -1.81 -1.10
CA ILE A 146 2.60 -1.61 -2.26
C ILE A 146 2.22 -0.26 -2.87
N SER A 147 3.08 0.73 -2.70
CA SER A 147 2.81 2.10 -3.13
C SER A 147 4.10 2.94 -3.27
N PRO A 148 4.06 4.11 -3.93
CA PRO A 148 5.22 4.97 -4.08
C PRO A 148 5.75 5.43 -2.72
N LEU A 149 7.06 5.27 -2.50
CA LEU A 149 7.69 5.54 -1.21
C LEU A 149 7.47 6.97 -0.73
N ARG A 150 7.62 7.95 -1.63
CA ARG A 150 7.49 9.37 -1.29
C ARG A 150 6.06 9.73 -0.83
N VAL A 151 5.05 9.17 -1.50
CA VAL A 151 3.64 9.43 -1.16
C VAL A 151 3.29 8.76 0.17
N PHE A 152 3.71 7.51 0.34
CA PHE A 152 3.52 6.78 1.60
C PHE A 152 4.12 7.52 2.80
N GLN A 153 5.36 8.00 2.70
CA GLN A 153 6.04 8.72 3.79
C GLN A 153 5.27 9.98 4.21
N LYS A 154 4.85 10.80 3.24
CA LYS A 154 4.03 11.99 3.51
C LYS A 154 2.68 11.64 4.14
N ALA A 155 2.05 10.56 3.68
CA ALA A 155 0.79 10.10 4.23
C ALA A 155 0.97 9.63 5.69
N ALA A 156 2.01 8.83 5.95
CA ALA A 156 2.32 8.31 7.28
C ALA A 156 2.59 9.44 8.30
N GLU A 157 3.34 10.48 7.91
CA GLU A 157 3.57 11.66 8.76
C GLU A 157 2.26 12.38 9.11
N LYS A 158 1.40 12.63 8.11
CA LYS A 158 0.10 13.28 8.33
C LYS A 158 -0.85 12.44 9.18
N LEU A 159 -0.87 11.12 8.97
CA LEU A 159 -1.68 10.17 9.72
C LEU A 159 -1.23 10.08 11.19
N ASP A 160 0.07 10.07 11.44
CA ASP A 160 0.60 10.11 12.80
C ASP A 160 0.26 11.45 13.49
N GLY A 161 0.37 12.56 12.76
CA GLY A 161 0.01 13.89 13.25
C GLY A 161 -1.46 14.04 13.70
N VAL A 162 -2.38 13.28 13.12
CA VAL A 162 -3.80 13.22 13.55
C VAL A 162 -4.10 12.06 14.49
N GLY A 163 -3.08 11.33 14.94
CA GLY A 163 -3.22 10.23 15.90
C GLY A 163 -3.86 8.98 15.32
N ALA A 164 -3.82 8.75 14.00
CA ALA A 164 -4.32 7.52 13.39
C ALA A 164 -3.56 6.31 13.93
N LYS A 165 -4.28 5.26 14.33
CA LYS A 165 -3.69 4.03 14.90
C LYS A 165 -4.16 2.79 14.14
N ILE A 166 -3.22 1.88 13.90
CA ILE A 166 -3.53 0.54 13.42
C ILE A 166 -4.14 -0.27 14.58
N PRO A 167 -5.16 -1.10 14.35
CA PRO A 167 -5.71 -1.98 15.38
C PRO A 167 -4.60 -2.81 16.06
N GLN A 168 -4.60 -2.88 17.40
CA GLN A 168 -3.48 -3.42 18.20
C GLN A 168 -3.01 -4.84 17.81
N ARG A 169 -3.90 -5.67 17.26
CA ARG A 169 -3.62 -7.06 16.84
C ARG A 169 -3.37 -7.19 15.34
N CYS A 170 -3.05 -6.08 14.67
CA CYS A 170 -2.73 -6.02 13.26
C CYS A 170 -1.34 -5.41 13.03
N LEU A 171 -0.75 -5.73 11.89
CA LEU A 171 0.51 -5.16 11.43
C LEU A 171 0.30 -4.47 10.08
N PHE A 172 0.93 -3.31 9.89
CA PHE A 172 0.90 -2.57 8.65
C PHE A 172 2.33 -2.31 8.17
N LEU A 173 2.66 -2.78 6.96
CA LEU A 173 4.01 -2.74 6.41
C LEU A 173 3.99 -2.18 5.00
N HIS A 174 4.76 -1.12 4.77
CA HIS A 174 4.98 -0.57 3.43
C HIS A 174 5.98 -1.40 2.62
N VAL A 175 5.71 -1.59 1.34
CA VAL A 175 6.54 -2.24 0.33
C VAL A 175 6.73 -1.22 -0.80
N PRO A 176 7.89 -0.54 -0.89
CA PRO A 176 8.10 0.49 -1.91
C PRO A 176 7.90 -0.06 -3.32
N LEU A 177 7.07 0.60 -4.13
CA LEU A 177 6.84 0.21 -5.52
C LEU A 177 8.13 0.33 -6.35
N GLU A 178 9.02 1.23 -5.97
CA GLU A 178 10.31 1.50 -6.64
C GLU A 178 11.37 0.42 -6.36
N THR A 179 11.06 -0.62 -5.57
CA THR A 179 11.99 -1.72 -5.32
C THR A 179 12.25 -2.53 -6.60
N PRO A 180 13.50 -2.99 -6.86
CA PRO A 180 13.80 -3.79 -8.06
C PRO A 180 13.10 -5.15 -8.08
N ASN A 181 12.73 -5.69 -6.91
CA ASN A 181 12.02 -6.96 -6.79
C ASN A 181 10.95 -6.89 -5.70
N ILE A 182 9.71 -6.62 -6.12
CA ILE A 182 8.56 -6.50 -5.22
C ILE A 182 8.31 -7.81 -4.49
N GLN A 183 8.41 -8.95 -5.18
CA GLN A 183 8.15 -10.26 -4.58
C GLN A 183 9.14 -10.58 -3.46
N GLU A 184 10.43 -10.38 -3.69
CA GLU A 184 11.46 -10.60 -2.67
C GLU A 184 11.30 -9.65 -1.49
N THR A 185 10.97 -8.38 -1.74
CA THR A 185 10.71 -7.38 -0.70
C THR A 185 9.51 -7.77 0.16
N LEU A 186 8.44 -8.24 -0.48
CA LEU A 186 7.21 -8.68 0.18
C LEU A 186 7.48 -9.90 1.08
N VAL A 187 8.20 -10.90 0.58
CA VAL A 187 8.61 -12.10 1.35
C VAL A 187 9.52 -11.73 2.53
N THR A 188 10.49 -10.84 2.31
CA THR A 188 11.40 -10.36 3.37
C THR A 188 10.64 -9.63 4.49
N LYS A 189 9.53 -8.97 4.15
CA LYS A 189 8.63 -8.32 5.12
C LYS A 189 7.65 -9.29 5.80
N GLY A 190 7.71 -10.58 5.49
CA GLY A 190 6.95 -11.62 6.17
C GLY A 190 5.74 -12.15 5.41
N PHE A 191 5.55 -11.75 4.14
CA PHE A 191 4.54 -12.39 3.30
C PHE A 191 4.92 -13.84 3.01
N ASN A 192 3.93 -14.73 3.09
CA ASN A 192 4.08 -16.15 2.84
C ASN A 192 3.14 -16.59 1.72
N GLY A 193 3.71 -16.91 0.56
CA GLY A 193 2.98 -17.37 -0.61
C GLY A 193 2.34 -18.76 -0.47
N THR A 194 2.65 -19.53 0.58
CA THR A 194 1.98 -20.82 0.85
C THR A 194 0.72 -20.67 1.69
N ARG A 195 0.39 -19.45 2.15
CA ARG A 195 -0.81 -19.13 2.93
C ARG A 195 -1.80 -18.32 2.09
N PRO A 196 -3.11 -18.45 2.34
CA PRO A 196 -4.10 -17.59 1.70
C PRO A 196 -3.80 -16.10 1.91
N SER A 197 -4.08 -15.31 0.88
CA SER A 197 -3.96 -13.86 0.90
C SER A 197 -5.06 -13.22 0.05
N VAL A 198 -5.54 -12.05 0.45
CA VAL A 198 -6.43 -11.23 -0.37
C VAL A 198 -5.66 -10.04 -0.93
N TRP A 199 -5.90 -9.73 -2.20
CA TRP A 199 -5.24 -8.64 -2.91
C TRP A 199 -6.31 -7.65 -3.38
N ALA A 200 -6.08 -6.37 -3.11
CA ALA A 200 -6.90 -5.28 -3.62
C ALA A 200 -6.03 -4.29 -4.37
N ILE A 201 -6.51 -3.87 -5.54
CA ILE A 201 -5.85 -2.89 -6.38
C ILE A 201 -6.81 -1.72 -6.54
N GLN A 202 -6.41 -0.56 -6.06
CA GLN A 202 -7.15 0.67 -6.28
C GLN A 202 -6.16 1.81 -6.54
N VAL A 203 -5.85 2.00 -7.82
CA VAL A 203 -4.98 3.07 -8.30
C VAL A 203 -5.74 3.87 -9.36
N LYS A 204 -5.54 5.18 -9.39
CA LYS A 204 -6.08 6.04 -10.45
C LYS A 204 -5.01 6.18 -11.53
N ASN A 205 -5.38 6.01 -12.79
CA ASN A 205 -4.44 6.06 -13.93
C ASN A 205 -3.57 7.32 -13.87
N GLY A 206 -2.25 7.10 -13.90
CA GLY A 206 -1.21 8.10 -13.68
C GLY A 206 0.20 7.51 -13.60
N TYR A 207 0.35 6.19 -13.48
CA TYR A 207 1.62 5.51 -13.69
C TYR A 207 1.91 5.44 -15.19
N PRO A 208 2.96 6.10 -15.71
CA PRO A 208 3.49 5.73 -17.01
C PRO A 208 4.00 4.29 -16.90
N ASP A 209 3.34 3.40 -17.64
CA ASP A 209 3.77 2.03 -17.97
C ASP A 209 4.51 1.27 -16.86
N ALA A 210 3.75 0.76 -15.88
CA ALA A 210 4.17 -0.41 -15.13
C ALA A 210 3.88 -1.68 -15.97
N CYS A 211 4.73 -1.93 -16.95
CA CYS A 211 4.87 -3.20 -17.69
C CYS A 211 6.35 -3.49 -17.90
#